data_AF-A0A239K336-F1
#
_entry.id   AF-A0A239K336-F1
#
_cell.length_a   1.000
_cell.length_b   1.000
_cell.length_c   1.000
_cell.angle_alpha   90.00
_cell.angle_beta   90.00
_cell.angle_gamma   90.00
#
_symmetry.space_group_name_H-M   'P 1'
#
loop_
_entity.id
_entity.type
_entity.pdbx_description
1 polymer ?
#
loop_
_entity_poly.entity_id
_entity_poly.type
_entity_poly.pdbx_seq_one_letter_code
_entity_poly.pdbx_strand_id
1 'polypeptide(L)'
;MLAADVIDSSAAYVDAIGVRTPLWATWLNIDSAVGYTVLASSPFDEGGNYLGDDWVDPEYEAEAAAAKKRMLAETLSGTAAATAAVAWAREGGLSPAPVAEVETALTTTEVFVGDQFFEVLNRLGINA
;
A
#
# COMPACT_ATOMS: atom_id res chain seq x y z
N MET A 1 -2.25 -15.16 -11.03
CA MET A 1 -1.04 -14.31 -11.03
C MET A 1 -1.12 -13.37 -9.85
N LEU A 2 -0.01 -13.11 -9.17
CA LEU A 2 0.13 -12.08 -8.12
C LEU A 2 1.36 -11.26 -8.48
N ALA A 3 1.23 -9.93 -8.50
CA ALA A 3 2.31 -9.01 -8.79
C ALA A 3 2.35 -7.89 -7.75
N ALA A 4 3.53 -7.30 -7.58
CA ALA A 4 3.73 -6.11 -6.77
C ALA A 4 4.60 -5.12 -7.53
N ASP A 5 4.08 -3.93 -7.76
CA ASP A 5 4.81 -2.80 -8.33
C ASP A 5 5.37 -1.96 -7.18
N VAL A 6 6.69 -2.08 -6.96
CA VAL A 6 7.40 -1.40 -5.87
C VAL A 6 7.82 0.01 -6.31
N ILE A 7 7.48 1.01 -5.50
CA ILE A 7 7.80 2.42 -5.69
C ILE A 7 8.83 2.82 -4.66
N ASP A 8 10.05 3.11 -5.13
CA ASP A 8 11.16 3.66 -4.34
C ASP A 8 11.41 2.92 -3.01
N SER A 9 11.20 1.60 -3.02
CA SER A 9 11.37 0.66 -1.90
C SER A 9 10.46 0.88 -0.68
N SER A 10 9.61 1.90 -0.67
CA SER A 10 8.85 2.30 0.52
C SER A 10 7.33 2.16 0.37
N ALA A 11 6.84 1.93 -0.86
CA ALA A 11 5.44 1.63 -1.15
C ALA A 11 5.28 0.59 -2.26
N ALA A 12 4.17 -0.14 -2.27
CA ALA A 12 3.89 -1.09 -3.35
C ALA A 12 2.40 -1.15 -3.68
N TYR A 13 2.08 -1.24 -4.97
CA TYR A 13 0.76 -1.64 -5.45
C TYR A 13 0.76 -3.14 -5.68
N VAL A 14 -0.09 -3.86 -4.95
CA VAL A 14 -0.20 -5.32 -5.08
C VAL A 14 -1.50 -5.66 -5.77
N ASP A 15 -1.42 -6.46 -6.83
CA ASP A 15 -2.59 -6.99 -7.51
C ASP A 15 -2.51 -8.51 -7.70
N ALA A 16 -3.68 -9.13 -7.75
CA ALA A 16 -3.77 -10.53 -8.12
C ALA A 16 -5.04 -10.84 -8.91
N ILE A 17 -4.87 -11.77 -9.85
CA ILE A 17 -5.93 -12.32 -10.69
C ILE A 17 -6.02 -13.82 -10.44
N GLY A 18 -7.21 -14.29 -10.08
CA GLY A 18 -7.59 -15.70 -9.98
C GLY A 18 -8.36 -16.18 -11.21
N VAL A 19 -8.64 -17.48 -11.29
CA VAL A 19 -9.51 -18.07 -12.32
C VAL A 19 -10.99 -17.81 -11.99
N ARG A 20 -11.33 -17.83 -10.70
CA ARG A 20 -12.67 -17.62 -10.13
C ARG A 20 -12.75 -16.37 -9.25
N THR A 21 -11.65 -16.02 -8.58
CA THR A 21 -11.56 -14.78 -7.81
C THR A 21 -11.34 -13.62 -8.79
N PRO A 22 -12.22 -12.60 -8.80
CA PRO A 22 -12.01 -11.41 -9.61
C PRO A 22 -10.71 -10.71 -9.22
N LEU A 23 -10.22 -9.82 -10.10
CA LEU A 23 -9.08 -8.95 -9.79
C LEU A 23 -9.27 -8.32 -8.41
N TRP A 24 -8.25 -8.45 -7.57
CA TRP A 24 -8.15 -7.67 -6.34
C TRP A 24 -6.84 -6.92 -6.33
N ALA A 25 -6.84 -5.75 -5.71
CA ALA A 25 -5.66 -4.94 -5.54
C ALA A 25 -5.70 -4.18 -4.21
N THR A 26 -4.52 -3.87 -3.69
CA THR A 26 -4.32 -3.10 -2.45
C THR A 26 -3.00 -2.34 -2.50
N TRP A 27 -2.91 -1.27 -1.73
CA TRP A 27 -1.65 -0.59 -1.45
C TRP A 27 -0.99 -1.16 -0.19
N LEU A 28 0.32 -1.37 -0.26
CA LEU A 28 1.20 -1.48 0.90
C LEU A 28 1.87 -0.12 1.12
N ASN A 29 1.90 0.34 2.38
CA ASN A 29 2.39 1.68 2.75
C ASN A 29 1.79 2.82 1.90
N ILE A 30 0.45 2.90 1.87
CA ILE A 30 -0.25 3.90 1.05
C ILE A 30 0.16 5.35 1.35
N ASP A 31 0.53 5.66 2.60
CA ASP A 31 0.97 7.00 2.97
C ASP A 31 2.29 7.38 2.28
N SER A 32 3.24 6.44 2.18
CA SER A 32 4.44 6.63 1.36
C SER A 32 4.08 6.77 -0.12
N ALA A 33 3.14 5.98 -0.64
CA ALA A 33 2.68 6.06 -2.03
C ALA A 33 2.09 7.44 -2.38
N VAL A 34 1.35 8.06 -1.45
CA VAL A 34 0.79 9.40 -1.62
C VAL A 34 1.91 10.44 -1.78
N GLY A 35 2.99 10.33 -1.01
CA GLY A 35 4.16 11.22 -1.11
C GLY A 35 4.89 11.18 -2.45
N TYR A 36 4.71 10.12 -3.25
CA TYR A 36 5.20 10.05 -4.63
C TYR A 36 4.20 10.56 -5.67
N THR A 37 2.95 10.79 -5.27
CA THR A 37 1.88 11.26 -6.16
C THR A 37 1.63 12.76 -6.01
N VAL A 38 1.75 13.27 -4.79
CA VAL A 38 1.64 14.69 -4.45
C VAL A 38 2.98 15.10 -3.84
N LEU A 39 3.68 16.02 -4.50
CA LEU A 39 4.97 16.49 -4.03
C LEU A 39 4.76 17.73 -3.16
N ALA A 40 5.29 17.70 -1.95
CA ALA A 40 5.31 18.87 -1.09
C ALA A 40 6.10 20.01 -1.74
N SER A 41 5.62 21.23 -1.54
CA SER A 41 6.40 22.43 -1.82
C SER A 41 7.72 22.35 -1.04
N SER A 42 8.80 22.86 -1.65
CA SER A 42 10.05 23.03 -0.91
C SER A 42 9.78 23.95 0.30
N PRO A 43 10.37 23.70 1.48
CA PRO A 43 10.12 24.47 2.71
C PRO A 43 10.82 25.84 2.67
N PHE A 44 10.72 26.52 1.53
CA PHE A 44 11.28 27.83 1.25
C PHE A 44 10.21 28.69 0.60
N ASP A 45 10.11 29.95 1.02
CA ASP A 45 9.26 30.90 0.33
C ASP A 45 9.84 31.30 -1.04
N GLU A 46 9.11 32.14 -1.80
CA GLU A 46 9.57 32.67 -3.09
C GLU A 46 10.90 33.45 -3.00
N GLY A 47 11.24 33.95 -1.81
CA GLY A 47 12.51 34.63 -1.51
C GLY A 47 13.65 33.69 -1.15
N GLY A 48 13.41 32.38 -1.07
CA GLY A 48 14.39 31.37 -0.66
C GLY A 48 14.63 31.32 0.84
N ASN A 49 13.76 31.89 1.67
CA ASN A 49 13.89 31.82 3.13
C ASN A 49 13.35 30.48 3.63
N TYR A 50 14.14 29.77 4.43
CA TYR A 50 13.72 28.53 5.04
C TYR A 50 12.58 28.77 6.05
N LEU A 51 11.47 28.04 5.90
CA LEU A 51 10.26 28.22 6.69
C LEU A 51 10.29 27.45 8.03
N GLY A 52 11.31 26.62 8.24
CA GLY A 52 11.50 25.81 9.44
C GLY A 52 11.04 24.36 9.28
N ASP A 53 11.58 23.48 10.13
CA ASP A 53 11.34 22.03 10.07
C ASP A 53 9.87 21.66 10.38
N ASP A 54 9.17 22.50 11.15
CA ASP A 54 7.77 22.30 11.56
C ASP A 54 6.77 22.99 10.63
N TRP A 55 7.22 23.55 9.50
CA TRP A 55 6.31 24.18 8.56
C TRP A 55 5.43 23.15 7.87
N VAL A 56 4.12 23.42 7.84
CA VAL A 56 3.11 22.59 7.19
C VAL A 56 2.46 23.40 6.07
N ASP A 57 2.45 22.84 4.87
CA ASP A 57 1.75 23.38 3.72
C ASP A 57 0.29 22.89 3.73
N PRO A 58 -0.70 23.75 4.07
CA PRO A 58 -2.09 23.31 4.15
C PRO A 58 -2.69 22.89 2.79
N GLU A 59 -2.16 23.43 1.69
CA GLU A 59 -2.60 23.06 0.35
C GLU A 59 -2.11 21.67 0.01
N TYR A 60 -0.83 21.39 0.28
CA TYR A 60 -0.27 20.04 0.19
C TYR A 60 -1.06 19.03 1.01
N GLU A 61 -1.35 19.32 2.29
CA GLU A 61 -2.09 18.39 3.15
C GLU A 61 -3.50 18.07 2.60
N ALA A 62 -4.18 19.09 2.06
CA ALA A 62 -5.48 18.91 1.42
C ALA A 62 -5.37 18.05 0.14
N GLU A 63 -4.35 18.29 -0.68
CA GLU A 63 -4.10 17.51 -1.90
C GLU A 63 -3.69 16.07 -1.60
N ALA A 64 -2.81 15.85 -0.63
CA ALA A 64 -2.37 14.54 -0.17
C ALA A 64 -3.55 13.73 0.39
N ALA A 65 -4.39 14.34 1.22
CA ALA A 65 -5.60 13.70 1.73
C ALA A 65 -6.59 13.34 0.60
N ALA A 66 -6.75 14.23 -0.39
CA ALA A 66 -7.59 13.97 -1.57
C ALA A 66 -7.02 12.84 -2.44
N ALA A 67 -5.69 12.78 -2.63
CA ALA A 67 -5.02 11.72 -3.35
C ALA A 67 -5.18 10.36 -2.64
N LYS A 68 -4.92 10.30 -1.34
CA LYS A 68 -5.14 9.10 -0.52
C LYS A 68 -6.56 8.58 -0.65
N LYS A 69 -7.55 9.49 -0.60
CA LYS A 69 -8.97 9.13 -0.76
C LYS A 69 -9.27 8.53 -2.13
N ARG A 70 -8.71 9.07 -3.21
CA ARG A 70 -8.87 8.51 -4.57
C ARG A 70 -8.25 7.13 -4.67
N MET A 71 -7.02 6.97 -4.20
CA MET A 71 -6.30 5.69 -4.22
C MET A 71 -7.06 4.60 -3.44
N LEU A 72 -7.59 4.92 -2.25
CA LEU A 72 -8.42 4.01 -1.46
C LEU A 72 -9.78 3.69 -2.09
N ALA A 73 -10.31 4.56 -2.96
CA ALA A 73 -11.56 4.29 -3.67
C ALA A 73 -11.38 3.29 -4.82
N GLU A 74 -10.16 3.12 -5.31
CA GLU A 74 -9.83 2.26 -6.45
C GLU A 74 -9.31 0.88 -6.03
N THR A 75 -8.97 0.69 -4.76
CA THR A 75 -8.41 -0.55 -4.22
C THR A 75 -9.20 -1.07 -3.03
N LEU A 76 -8.97 -2.33 -2.66
CA LEU A 76 -9.40 -2.85 -1.38
C LEU A 76 -8.46 -2.37 -0.26
N SER A 77 -8.94 -2.42 0.99
CA SER A 77 -8.13 -2.15 2.19
C SER A 77 -8.63 -2.98 3.38
N GLY A 78 -7.78 -3.13 4.40
CA GLY A 78 -8.11 -3.83 5.65
C GLY A 78 -8.66 -5.23 5.42
N THR A 79 -9.69 -5.61 6.20
CA THR A 79 -10.30 -6.94 6.14
C THR A 79 -10.81 -7.32 4.75
N ALA A 80 -11.25 -6.37 3.92
CA ALA A 80 -11.73 -6.67 2.57
C ALA A 80 -10.58 -7.12 1.65
N ALA A 81 -9.44 -6.44 1.70
CA ALA A 81 -8.23 -6.84 0.97
C ALA A 81 -7.71 -8.20 1.44
N ALA A 82 -7.64 -8.39 2.77
CA ALA A 82 -7.17 -9.66 3.34
C ALA A 82 -8.08 -10.85 2.98
N THR A 83 -9.40 -10.64 2.98
CA THR A 83 -10.36 -11.68 2.58
C THR A 83 -10.19 -12.06 1.12
N ALA A 84 -10.03 -11.08 0.23
CA ALA A 84 -9.80 -11.32 -1.19
C ALA A 84 -8.47 -12.06 -1.43
N ALA A 85 -7.39 -11.64 -0.76
CA ALA A 85 -6.09 -12.29 -0.84
C ALA A 85 -6.12 -13.75 -0.37
N VAL A 86 -6.79 -14.04 0.75
CA VAL A 86 -6.97 -15.41 1.27
C VAL A 86 -7.82 -16.26 0.31
N ALA A 87 -8.89 -15.70 -0.26
CA ALA A 87 -9.72 -16.40 -1.23
C ALA A 87 -8.93 -16.76 -2.49
N TRP A 88 -8.15 -15.80 -3.02
CA TRP A 88 -7.24 -16.01 -4.14
C TRP A 88 -6.21 -17.10 -3.86
N ALA A 89 -5.55 -17.07 -2.69
CA ALA A 89 -4.54 -18.05 -2.32
C ALA A 89 -5.12 -19.47 -2.22
N ARG A 90 -6.28 -19.62 -1.57
CA ARG A 90 -7.00 -20.91 -1.49
C ARG A 90 -7.41 -21.43 -2.86
N GLU A 91 -7.83 -20.54 -3.75
CA GLU A 91 -8.18 -20.91 -5.12
C GLU A 91 -6.96 -21.45 -5.87
N GLY A 92 -5.77 -20.87 -5.64
CA GLY A 92 -4.50 -21.36 -6.15
C GLY A 92 -3.97 -22.64 -5.50
N GLY A 93 -4.71 -23.25 -4.57
CA GLY A 93 -4.31 -24.47 -3.86
C GLY A 93 -3.31 -24.23 -2.73
N LEU A 94 -3.12 -22.98 -2.30
CA LEU A 94 -2.23 -22.62 -1.19
C LEU A 94 -2.94 -22.77 0.17
N SER A 95 -2.15 -22.76 1.23
CA SER A 95 -2.62 -22.81 2.62
C SER A 95 -2.37 -21.47 3.33
N PRO A 96 -3.16 -20.42 3.06
CA PRO A 96 -2.95 -19.12 3.69
C PRO A 96 -3.27 -19.14 5.18
N ALA A 97 -2.62 -18.25 5.92
CA ALA A 97 -2.91 -17.91 7.30
C ALA A 97 -4.35 -17.37 7.48
N PRO A 98 -4.86 -17.26 8.72
CA PRO A 98 -6.13 -16.62 9.01
C PRO A 98 -6.21 -15.18 8.47
N VAL A 99 -7.41 -14.73 8.09
CA VAL A 99 -7.66 -13.39 7.52
C VAL A 99 -7.08 -12.27 8.39
N ALA A 100 -7.20 -12.36 9.72
CA ALA A 100 -6.66 -11.35 10.63
C ALA A 100 -5.13 -11.23 10.58
N GLU A 101 -4.41 -12.35 10.36
CA GLU A 101 -2.95 -12.32 10.22
C GLU A 101 -2.53 -11.76 8.87
N VAL A 102 -3.26 -12.09 7.80
CA VAL A 102 -3.05 -11.50 6.46
C VAL A 102 -3.34 -10.00 6.48
N GLU A 103 -4.42 -9.57 7.15
CA GLU A 103 -4.75 -8.15 7.33
C GLU A 103 -3.64 -7.41 8.07
N THR A 104 -3.09 -8.02 9.13
CA THR A 104 -1.95 -7.45 9.85
C THR A 104 -0.77 -7.26 8.89
N ALA A 105 -0.38 -8.29 8.14
CA ALA A 105 0.72 -8.16 7.17
C ALA A 105 0.48 -7.09 6.09
N LEU A 106 -0.76 -6.95 5.60
CA LEU A 106 -1.13 -5.94 4.61
C LEU A 106 -1.14 -4.50 5.16
N THR A 107 -1.35 -4.31 6.47
CA THR A 107 -1.55 -3.00 7.08
C THR A 107 -0.39 -2.52 7.94
N THR A 108 0.57 -3.39 8.27
CA THR A 108 1.84 -2.99 8.89
C THR A 108 2.53 -1.91 8.05
N THR A 109 3.27 -1.03 8.71
CA THR A 109 4.14 -0.06 8.05
C THR A 109 5.59 -0.48 8.22
N GLU A 110 6.24 -0.83 7.12
CA GLU A 110 7.67 -1.18 7.10
C GLU A 110 8.49 -0.09 6.41
N VAL A 111 9.76 0.07 6.81
CA VAL A 111 10.69 0.99 6.14
C VAL A 111 10.99 0.51 4.71
N PHE A 112 11.11 -0.81 4.54
CA PHE A 112 11.27 -1.45 3.24
C PHE A 112 10.03 -2.27 2.92
N VAL A 113 9.24 -1.80 1.96
CA VAL A 113 7.98 -2.45 1.56
C VAL A 113 8.20 -3.85 0.98
N GLY A 114 9.41 -4.15 0.50
CA GLY A 114 9.78 -5.48 0.05
C GLY A 114 9.67 -6.52 1.17
N ASP A 115 10.11 -6.18 2.39
CA ASP A 115 10.03 -7.08 3.55
C ASP A 115 8.57 -7.32 3.92
N GLN A 116 7.75 -6.27 3.91
CA GLN A 116 6.31 -6.39 4.08
C GLN A 116 5.68 -7.30 3.02
N PHE A 117 6.06 -7.13 1.75
CA PHE A 117 5.54 -7.95 0.67
C PHE A 117 5.94 -9.42 0.83
N PHE A 118 7.18 -9.72 1.21
CA PHE A 118 7.59 -11.10 1.51
C PHE A 118 6.81 -11.69 2.68
N GLU A 119 6.53 -10.91 3.72
CA GLU A 119 5.67 -11.38 4.81
C GLU A 119 4.26 -11.69 4.32
N VAL A 120 3.68 -10.85 3.46
CA VAL A 120 2.38 -11.13 2.81
C VAL A 120 2.45 -12.45 2.02
N LEU A 121 3.48 -12.67 1.20
CA LEU A 121 3.65 -13.92 0.46
C LEU A 121 3.73 -15.15 1.38
N ASN A 122 4.47 -15.05 2.48
CA ASN A 122 4.56 -16.10 3.50
C ASN A 122 3.20 -16.39 4.13
N ARG A 123 2.43 -15.35 4.50
CA ARG A 123 1.07 -15.51 5.04
C ARG A 123 0.09 -16.07 4.01
N LEU A 124 0.33 -15.90 2.72
CA LEU A 124 -0.47 -16.52 1.66
C LEU A 124 -0.06 -17.97 1.36
N GLY A 125 1.02 -18.47 1.97
CA GLY A 125 1.51 -19.84 1.81
C GLY A 125 2.35 -20.06 0.55
N ILE A 126 2.94 -18.99 -0.01
CA ILE A 126 3.77 -19.06 -1.22
C ILE A 126 5.21 -19.51 -0.91
N ASN A 127 5.67 -19.37 0.35
CA ASN A 127 7.03 -19.68 0.81
C ASN A 127 8.12 -19.17 -0.13
N ALA A 128 8.59 -17.94 0.13
CA ALA A 128 9.82 -17.43 -0.46
C ALA A 128 11.06 -18.14 0.12
#